data_AF-A0A2T2N3U2-F1
#
_entry.id   AF-A0A2T2N3U2-F1
#
_cell.length_a   1.000
_cell.length_b   1.000
_cell.length_c   1.000
_cell.angle_alpha   90.00
_cell.angle_beta   90.00
_cell.angle_gamma   90.00
#
_symmetry.space_group_name_H-M   'P 1'
#
loop_
_entity.id
_entity.type
_entity.pdbx_description
1 polymer ?
#
loop_
_entity_poly.entity_id
_entity_poly.type
_entity_poly.pdbx_seq_one_letter_code
_entity_poly.pdbx_strand_id
1 'polypeptide(L)' 'HVNHCFDYLRQTALCHADATLEPFLEEDGLTIKKGGSSGWGVVHQCRDWAALARWVDQHDAIRQGWGAGVAV' A
#
# COMPACT_ATOMS: atom_id res chain seq x y z
N HIS A 1 1.15 -28.68 0.94
CA HIS A 1 2.48 -28.03 0.99
C HIS A 1 2.42 -26.60 0.42
N VAL A 2 2.03 -26.41 -0.83
CA VAL A 2 1.90 -25.09 -1.49
C VAL A 2 1.01 -24.11 -0.71
N ASN A 3 -0.13 -24.56 -0.17
CA ASN A 3 -1.03 -23.69 0.61
C ASN A 3 -0.35 -23.07 1.83
N HIS A 4 0.47 -23.84 2.56
CA HIS A 4 1.18 -23.33 3.73
C HIS A 4 2.29 -22.33 3.37
N CYS A 5 2.87 -22.45 2.17
CA CYS A 5 3.82 -21.47 1.66
C CYS A 5 3.13 -20.13 1.40
N PHE A 6 1.98 -20.14 0.74
CA PHE A 6 1.19 -18.92 0.52
C PHE A 6 0.66 -18.33 1.83
N ASP A 7 0.28 -19.16 2.80
CA ASP A 7 -0.09 -18.68 4.14
C ASP A 7 1.09 -17.98 4.83
N TYR A 8 2.31 -18.49 4.66
CA TYR A 8 3.50 -17.86 5.20
C TYR A 8 3.78 -16.50 4.53
N LEU A 9 3.72 -16.44 3.20
CA LEU A 9 3.89 -15.19 2.44
C LEU A 9 2.84 -14.14 2.83
N ARG A 10 1.58 -14.58 2.97
CA ARG A 10 0.49 -13.72 3.44
C ARG A 10 0.76 -13.20 4.84
N GLN A 11 1.15 -14.06 5.78
CA GLN A 11 1.49 -13.66 7.16
C GLN A 11 2.65 -12.66 7.18
N THR A 12 3.70 -12.89 6.39
CA THR A 12 4.81 -11.94 6.24
C THR A 12 4.32 -10.58 5.72
N ALA A 13 3.50 -10.57 4.67
CA ALA A 13 2.95 -9.33 4.11
C ALA A 13 2.06 -8.58 5.11
N LEU A 14 1.26 -9.29 5.92
CA LEU A 14 0.41 -8.66 6.93
C LEU A 14 1.21 -8.12 8.13
N CYS A 15 2.20 -8.87 8.62
CA CYS A 15 3.04 -8.45 9.74
C CYS A 15 3.93 -7.25 9.39
N HIS A 16 4.34 -7.15 8.12
CA HIS A 16 5.17 -6.08 7.59
C HIS A 16 4.40 -5.19 6.62
N ALA A 17 3.08 -5.09 6.79
CA ALA A 17 2.24 -4.26 5.93
C ALA A 17 2.67 -2.79 6.09
N ASP A 18 3.29 -2.27 5.04
CA ASP A 18 3.69 -0.88 4.99
C ASP A 18 2.68 -0.05 4.19
N ALA A 19 2.13 0.97 4.85
CA ALA A 19 1.19 1.92 4.27
C ALA A 19 1.86 3.27 3.94
N THR A 20 3.19 3.33 3.98
CA THR A 20 3.94 4.55 3.67
C THR A 20 3.77 4.89 2.20
N LEU A 21 3.25 6.09 1.92
CA LEU A 21 3.10 6.59 0.55
C LEU A 21 4.48 6.85 -0.05
N GLU A 22 4.78 6.20 -1.17
CA GLU A 22 6.02 6.46 -1.88
C GLU A 22 5.96 7.81 -2.60
N PRO A 23 7.00 8.65 -2.45
CA PRO A 23 7.06 9.93 -3.11
C PRO A 23 7.46 9.75 -4.58
N PHE A 24 6.99 10.67 -5.40
CA PHE A 24 7.37 10.76 -6.80
C PHE A 24 8.73 11.47 -6.90
N LEU A 25 9.85 10.79 -6.62
CA LEU A 25 11.18 11.38 -6.67
C LEU A 25 12.00 10.90 -7.88
N GLU A 26 12.95 11.72 -8.33
CA GLU A 26 14.01 11.31 -9.25
C GLU A 26 15.12 10.55 -8.49
N GLU A 27 16.12 10.03 -9.21
CA GLU A 27 17.25 9.28 -8.61
C GLU A 27 18.06 10.11 -7.59
N ASP A 28 18.01 11.44 -7.68
CA ASP A 28 18.67 12.35 -6.74
C ASP A 28 17.98 12.41 -5.36
N GLY A 29 16.78 11.82 -5.22
CA GLY A 29 16.00 11.82 -3.98
C GLY A 29 15.47 13.19 -3.54
N LEU A 30 15.58 14.22 -4.39
CA LEU A 30 15.23 15.61 -4.07
C LEU A 30 14.25 16.21 -5.09
N THR A 31 14.35 15.81 -6.35
CA THR A 31 13.53 16.37 -7.44
C THR A 31 12.26 15.54 -7.62
N ILE A 32 11.11 16.21 -7.85
CA ILE A 32 9.85 15.49 -8.10
C ILE A 32 9.78 14.93 -9.52
N LYS A 33 9.58 13.61 -9.63
CA LYS A 33 9.39 12.89 -10.89
C LYS A 33 7.95 12.94 -11.37
N LYS A 34 7.73 13.40 -12.60
CA LYS A 34 6.40 13.33 -13.22
C LYS A 34 6.15 11.94 -13.79
N GLY A 35 5.19 11.21 -13.23
CA GLY A 35 4.63 9.99 -13.85
C GLY A 35 4.94 8.65 -13.18
N GLY A 36 5.46 8.63 -11.95
CA GLY A 36 5.59 7.37 -11.21
C GLY A 36 6.43 7.50 -9.94
N SER A 37 6.24 6.54 -9.02
CA SER A 37 7.07 6.43 -7.81
C SER A 37 8.54 6.15 -8.18
N SER A 38 9.46 6.63 -7.34
CA SER A 38 10.89 6.33 -7.44
C SER A 38 11.21 4.91 -6.96
N GLY A 39 10.41 4.36 -6.04
CA GLY A 39 10.66 3.08 -5.34
C GLY A 39 11.86 3.10 -4.39
N TRP A 40 12.47 4.26 -4.08
CA TRP A 40 13.68 4.36 -3.28
C TRP A 40 13.66 5.55 -2.31
N GLY A 41 14.44 5.46 -1.23
CA GLY A 41 14.67 6.56 -0.28
C GLY A 41 13.56 6.75 0.77
N VAL A 42 12.60 5.83 0.84
CA VAL A 42 11.47 5.89 1.78
C VAL A 42 11.80 5.14 3.06
N VAL A 43 11.57 5.80 4.20
CA VAL A 43 11.67 5.14 5.50
C VAL A 43 10.36 4.42 5.78
N HIS A 44 10.40 3.10 5.66
CA HIS A 44 9.30 2.21 5.95
C HIS A 44 9.09 2.09 7.48
N GLN A 45 7.83 2.11 7.94
CA GLN A 45 7.50 1.98 9.37
C GLN A 45 6.53 0.83 9.59
N CYS A 46 6.79 -0.02 10.59
CA CYS A 46 5.86 -1.07 10.99
C CYS A 46 4.54 -0.45 11.50
N ARG A 47 3.41 -1.02 11.09
CA ARG A 47 2.06 -0.57 11.47
C ARG A 47 1.19 -1.72 11.98
N ASP A 48 0.19 -1.37 12.77
CA ASP A 48 -0.87 -2.31 13.17
C ASP A 48 -1.78 -2.60 11.96
N TRP A 49 -1.69 -3.83 11.43
CA TRP A 49 -2.51 -4.29 10.32
C TRP A 49 -4.02 -4.14 10.57
N ALA A 50 -4.49 -4.41 11.80
CA ALA A 50 -5.92 -4.34 12.09
C ALA A 50 -6.41 -2.89 12.05
N ALA A 51 -5.60 -1.94 12.51
CA ALA A 51 -5.89 -0.52 12.38
C ALA A 51 -5.91 -0.09 10.91
N LEU A 52 -4.96 -0.56 10.11
CA LEU A 52 -4.89 -0.27 8.68
C LEU A 52 -6.12 -0.81 7.93
N ALA A 53 -6.48 -2.07 8.16
CA ALA A 53 -7.65 -2.69 7.53
C ALA A 53 -8.94 -1.92 7.85
N ARG A 54 -9.16 -1.56 9.13
CA ARG A 54 -10.32 -0.74 9.52
C ARG A 54 -10.33 0.63 8.83
N TRP A 55 -9.16 1.26 8.72
CA TRP A 55 -9.05 2.56 8.06
C TRP A 55 -9.39 2.45 6.57
N VAL A 56 -8.87 1.43 5.87
CA VAL A 56 -9.19 1.17 4.45
C VAL A 56 -10.67 0.89 4.26
N ASP A 57 -11.28 0.03 5.08
CA ASP A 57 -12.71 -0.29 4.99
C ASP A 57 -13.60 0.95 5.18
N GLN A 58 -13.19 1.85 6.06
CA GLN A 58 -13.89 3.12 6.29
C GLN A 58 -13.73 4.08 5.12
N HIS A 59 -12.56 4.09 4.46
CA HIS A 59 -12.16 5.04 3.42
C HIS A 59 -12.17 4.45 2.01
N ASP A 60 -12.84 3.31 1.82
CA ASP A 60 -12.94 2.65 0.52
C ASP A 60 -13.64 3.59 -0.48
N ALA A 61 -12.85 4.17 -1.38
CA ALA A 61 -13.30 5.12 -2.39
C ALA A 61 -14.41 4.55 -3.31
N ILE A 62 -14.42 3.23 -3.51
CA ILE A 62 -15.47 2.55 -4.29
C ILE A 62 -16.80 2.62 -3.54
N ARG A 63 -16.79 2.39 -2.22
CA ARG A 63 -17.98 2.48 -1.35
C ARG A 63 -18.37 3.91 -1.02
N GLN A 64 -17.42 4.84 -0.98
CA GLN A 64 -17.64 6.27 -0.72
C GLN A 64 -18.07 7.08 -1.96
N GLY A 65 -18.32 6.42 -3.09
CA GLY A 65 -18.90 7.06 -4.29
C GLY A 65 -17.90 7.67 -5.26
N TRP A 66 -16.59 7.55 -5.00
CA TRP A 66 -15.50 7.89 -5.92
C TRP A 66 -15.26 6.77 -6.95
N GLY A 67 -16.33 6.38 -7.65
CA GLY A 67 -16.29 5.23 -8.55
C GLY A 67 -17.64 4.71 -9.05
N ALA A 68 -18.76 5.38 -8.78
CA ALA A 68 -20.10 5.00 -9.24
C ALA A 68 -20.31 5.01 -10.79
N GLY A 69 -19.22 5.00 -11.57
CA GLY A 69 -19.20 4.90 -13.03
C GLY A 69 -18.37 3.74 -13.58
N VAL A 70 -17.74 2.91 -12.75
CA VAL A 70 -17.08 1.66 -13.21
C VAL A 70 -17.67 0.50 -12.43
N ALA A 71 -18.87 0.09 -12.84
CA ALA A 71 -19.37 -1.24 -12.55
C ALA A 71 -18.55 -2.25 -13.38
N VAL A 72 -18.02 -3.27 -12.73
CA VAL A 72 -17.62 -4.51 -13.40
C VAL A 72 -18.89 -5.25 -13.84
#